data_AF-A0A838QZ10-F1
#
_entry.id   AF-A0A838QZ10-F1
#
_cell.length_a   1.000
_cell.length_b   1.000
_cell.length_c   1.000
_cell.angle_alpha   90.00
_cell.angle_beta   90.00
_cell.angle_gamma   90.00
#
_symmetry.space_group_name_H-M   'P 1'
#
loop_
_entity.id
_entity.type
_entity.pdbx_description
1 polymer ?
#
loop_
_entity_poly.entity_id
_entity_poly.type
_entity_poly.pdbx_seq_one_letter_code
_entity_poly.pdbx_strand_id
1 'polypeptide(L)'
;MVAFSSSRRQQPKSFAPKQTTLEGLAACGGGEPAARGLDARASRRNGGGVEVARSRDGAISQVKIGRWRTLAAGPQRRLAEVRELACERVAVKIDRFADGGDRPSSEIWQLYDREGRLEAAMQSSPDGRFALLTNYQTREACRLVRNQRNELETVERWRI
;
A
#
# COMPACT_ATOMS: atom_id res chain seq x y z
N MET A 1 47.22 -12.35 -33.22
CA MET A 1 47.34 -10.89 -33.02
C MET A 1 45.95 -10.41 -32.60
N VAL A 2 45.59 -10.04 -31.37
CA VAL A 2 46.26 -9.85 -30.07
C VAL A 2 45.28 -10.36 -29.00
N ALA A 3 45.77 -11.07 -27.99
CA ALA A 3 45.04 -11.44 -26.79
C ALA A 3 45.11 -10.30 -25.76
N PHE A 4 44.01 -10.03 -25.06
CA PHE A 4 44.03 -9.21 -23.84
C PHE A 4 43.41 -9.98 -22.68
N SER A 5 44.29 -10.48 -21.82
CA SER A 5 44.07 -10.80 -20.42
C SER A 5 44.20 -9.52 -19.57
N SER A 6 43.33 -9.31 -18.57
CA SER A 6 43.72 -8.96 -17.18
C SER A 6 42.54 -8.40 -16.34
N SER A 7 42.11 -9.22 -15.39
CA SER A 7 41.96 -8.94 -13.95
C SER A 7 41.61 -7.51 -13.46
N ARG A 8 40.42 -7.36 -12.87
CA ARG A 8 40.27 -6.70 -11.56
C ARG A 8 39.00 -7.15 -10.83
N ARG A 9 39.20 -7.99 -9.81
CA ARG A 9 38.24 -8.27 -8.73
C ARG A 9 37.92 -6.96 -8.01
N GLN A 10 36.66 -6.56 -7.95
CA GLN A 10 36.17 -5.68 -6.90
C GLN A 10 35.42 -6.54 -5.89
N GLN A 11 35.95 -6.62 -4.67
CA GLN A 11 35.22 -7.15 -3.52
C GLN A 11 34.12 -6.16 -3.12
N PRO A 12 32.90 -6.60 -2.79
CA PRO A 12 31.92 -5.72 -2.17
C PRO A 12 32.36 -5.40 -0.74
N LYS A 13 32.43 -4.09 -0.43
CA LYS A 13 32.67 -3.58 0.92
C LYS A 13 31.53 -4.04 1.83
N SER A 14 31.88 -4.71 2.92
CA SER A 14 30.98 -5.03 4.02
C SER A 14 30.51 -3.73 4.69
N PHE A 15 29.21 -3.46 4.63
CA PHE A 15 28.57 -2.48 5.51
C PHE A 15 28.22 -3.18 6.82
N ALA A 16 29.01 -2.91 7.85
CA ALA A 16 28.64 -3.23 9.23
C ALA A 16 27.53 -2.23 9.68
N PRO A 17 26.39 -2.69 10.21
CA PRO A 17 25.43 -1.80 10.83
C PRO A 17 25.97 -1.34 12.19
N LYS A 18 26.15 -0.02 12.35
CA LYS A 18 26.28 0.60 13.68
C LYS A 18 24.94 0.44 14.39
N GLN A 19 24.96 -0.22 15.53
CA GLN A 19 23.88 -0.20 16.51
C GLN A 19 23.66 1.26 16.94
N THR A 20 22.48 1.79 16.64
CA THR A 20 21.99 3.03 17.27
C THR A 20 21.04 2.60 18.37
N THR A 21 21.52 2.68 19.60
CA THR A 21 20.76 2.48 20.83
C THR A 21 19.69 3.57 20.99
N LEU A 22 18.56 3.16 21.57
CA LEU A 22 17.26 3.85 21.60
C LEU A 22 17.14 4.85 22.78
N GLU A 23 18.23 5.53 23.14
CA GLU A 23 18.25 6.48 24.25
C GLU A 23 19.00 7.75 23.85
N GLY A 24 18.27 8.73 23.33
CA GLY A 24 18.86 10.00 22.97
C GLY A 24 17.97 10.91 22.16
N LEU A 25 16.73 11.15 22.62
CA LEU A 25 15.87 12.24 22.13
C LEU A 25 14.76 12.63 23.13
N ALA A 26 15.03 12.46 24.43
CA ALA A 26 14.14 12.92 25.51
C ALA A 26 14.90 13.90 26.43
N ALA A 27 15.14 15.12 25.95
CA ALA A 27 15.48 16.26 26.80
C ALA A 27 15.37 17.56 26.00
N CYS A 28 14.36 18.36 26.33
CA CYS A 28 14.12 19.80 26.06
C CYS A 28 12.60 19.95 26.00
N GLY A 29 11.86 20.63 26.88
CA GLY A 29 12.13 21.53 27.99
C GLY A 29 10.75 22.05 28.41
N GLY A 30 10.52 22.20 29.72
CA GLY A 30 9.20 22.41 30.30
C GLY A 30 8.56 23.79 30.10
N GLY A 31 7.34 23.92 30.66
CA GLY A 31 6.66 25.19 30.91
C GLY A 31 5.25 25.28 30.34
N GLU A 32 4.25 24.84 31.11
CA GLU A 32 2.88 25.37 31.05
C GLU A 32 2.83 26.67 31.89
N PRO A 33 1.92 27.66 31.62
CA PRO A 33 0.48 27.43 31.69
C PRO A 33 -0.42 28.17 30.66
N ALA A 34 -1.70 27.80 30.73
CA ALA A 34 -2.82 28.12 29.86
C ALA A 34 -3.11 29.60 29.54
N ALA A 35 -3.57 29.83 28.30
CA ALA A 35 -4.50 30.92 27.97
C ALA A 35 -5.44 30.52 26.81
N ARG A 36 -6.74 30.69 27.05
CA ARG A 36 -7.84 30.57 26.07
C ARG A 36 -7.73 31.66 25.00
N GLY A 37 -8.12 31.35 23.77
CA GLY A 37 -8.62 32.36 22.84
C GLY A 37 -8.32 32.09 21.36
N LEU A 38 -9.39 31.71 20.66
CA LEU A 38 -9.72 32.06 19.27
C LEU A 38 -8.81 31.54 18.13
N ASP A 39 -9.49 31.18 17.05
CA ASP A 39 -8.95 30.79 15.75
C ASP A 39 -8.10 29.53 15.76
N ALA A 40 -8.78 28.39 15.83
CA ALA A 40 -8.35 27.22 15.08
C ALA A 40 -8.44 27.56 13.57
N ARG A 41 -7.51 28.40 13.12
CA ARG A 41 -6.96 28.41 11.78
C ARG A 41 -6.79 26.96 11.43
N ALA A 42 -7.70 26.45 10.59
CA ALA A 42 -7.58 25.14 9.98
C ALA A 42 -6.15 25.06 9.49
N SER A 43 -5.34 24.30 10.23
CA SER A 43 -3.94 24.08 9.92
C SER A 43 -4.00 23.41 8.58
N ARG A 44 -3.78 24.20 7.52
CA ARG A 44 -3.47 23.72 6.18
C ARG A 44 -2.08 23.07 6.24
N ARG A 45 -1.90 22.09 7.13
CA ARG A 45 -1.00 21.00 6.82
C ARG A 45 -1.70 20.29 5.69
N ASN A 46 -1.15 20.51 4.50
CA ASN A 46 -1.39 19.74 3.31
C ASN A 46 -0.94 18.29 3.64
N GLY A 47 -1.72 17.62 4.48
CA GLY A 47 -1.46 16.30 4.99
C GLY A 47 -1.83 15.33 3.91
N GLY A 48 -0.91 15.10 2.96
CA GLY A 48 -0.99 13.97 2.04
C GLY A 48 -0.93 12.69 2.87
N GLY A 49 -2.06 12.31 3.44
CA GLY A 49 -2.26 11.19 4.35
C GLY A 49 -3.57 10.50 4.03
N VAL A 50 -3.80 9.37 4.68
CA VAL A 50 -4.99 8.55 4.48
C VAL A 50 -6.03 8.91 5.52
N GLU A 51 -7.22 9.30 5.07
CA GLU A 51 -8.37 9.51 5.94
C GLU A 51 -9.31 8.29 5.81
N VAL A 52 -9.55 7.58 6.91
CA VAL A 52 -10.45 6.41 6.95
C VAL A 52 -11.69 6.75 7.75
N ALA A 53 -12.85 6.79 7.11
CA ALA A 53 -14.14 6.89 7.77
C ALA A 53 -14.73 5.50 8.01
N ARG A 54 -15.36 5.34 9.18
CA ARG A 54 -15.99 4.08 9.60
C ARG A 54 -17.45 4.32 9.99
N SER A 55 -18.27 3.31 9.79
CA SER A 55 -19.66 3.29 10.26
C SER A 55 -19.73 3.00 11.76
N ARG A 56 -20.94 3.04 12.34
CA ARG A 56 -21.17 2.83 13.79
C ARG A 56 -20.78 1.43 14.26
N ASP A 57 -20.91 0.46 13.37
CA ASP A 57 -20.54 -0.95 13.49
C ASP A 57 -19.04 -1.21 13.23
N GLY A 58 -18.24 -0.16 12.99
CA GLY A 58 -16.79 -0.24 12.84
C GLY A 58 -16.29 -0.63 11.44
N ALA A 59 -17.20 -0.95 10.51
CA ALA A 59 -16.87 -1.21 9.11
C ALA A 59 -16.34 0.04 8.42
N ILE A 60 -15.41 -0.12 7.48
CA ILE A 60 -14.86 1.01 6.71
C ILE A 60 -15.90 1.44 5.69
N SER A 61 -16.44 2.64 5.86
CA SER A 61 -17.44 3.21 4.95
C SER A 61 -16.79 3.98 3.80
N GLN A 62 -15.66 4.63 4.06
CA GLN A 62 -14.97 5.46 3.07
C GLN A 62 -13.47 5.58 3.39
N VAL A 63 -12.65 5.68 2.35
CA VAL A 63 -11.21 5.93 2.43
C VAL A 63 -10.86 7.03 1.44
N LYS A 64 -10.22 8.08 1.91
CA LYS A 64 -9.67 9.15 1.08
C LYS A 64 -8.15 9.09 1.13
N ILE A 65 -7.53 9.08 -0.05
CA ILE A 65 -6.08 8.93 -0.21
C ILE A 65 -5.59 10.13 -1.00
N GLY A 66 -4.79 10.97 -0.34
CA GLY A 66 -4.24 12.17 -0.93
C GLY A 66 -5.32 13.08 -1.53
N ARG A 67 -4.99 13.69 -2.66
CA ARG A 67 -5.87 14.64 -3.35
C ARG A 67 -6.88 13.96 -4.27
N TRP A 68 -6.53 12.81 -4.85
CA TRP A 68 -7.21 12.31 -6.05
C TRP A 68 -8.14 11.14 -5.82
N ARG A 69 -8.03 10.44 -4.70
CA ARG A 69 -8.78 9.20 -4.50
C ARG A 69 -9.74 9.27 -3.35
N THR A 70 -10.94 8.82 -3.62
CA THR A 70 -11.92 8.46 -2.60
C THR A 70 -12.53 7.11 -3.00
N LEU A 71 -12.50 6.16 -2.07
CA LEU A 71 -13.15 4.86 -2.17
C LEU A 71 -14.27 4.83 -1.15
N ALA A 72 -15.41 4.26 -1.50
CA ALA A 72 -16.54 4.10 -0.60
C ALA A 72 -17.01 2.65 -0.63
N ALA A 73 -17.42 2.10 0.50
CA ALA A 73 -18.16 0.85 0.52
C ALA A 73 -19.49 0.99 -0.24
N GLY A 74 -20.06 -0.13 -0.69
CA GLY A 74 -21.34 -0.15 -1.39
C GLY A 74 -21.95 -1.56 -1.39
N PRO A 75 -23.14 -1.74 -1.98
CA PRO A 75 -23.88 -3.01 -1.90
C PRO A 75 -23.07 -4.24 -2.36
N GLN A 76 -22.23 -4.08 -3.39
CA GLN A 76 -21.43 -5.16 -3.98
C GLN A 76 -19.94 -5.09 -3.62
N ARG A 77 -19.53 -4.18 -2.72
CA ARG A 77 -18.12 -4.03 -2.34
C ARG A 77 -17.94 -3.56 -0.90
N ARG A 78 -17.04 -4.21 -0.17
CA ARG A 78 -16.63 -3.81 1.17
C ARG A 78 -15.17 -3.41 1.16
N LEU A 79 -14.86 -2.28 1.80
CA LEU A 79 -13.48 -1.91 2.09
C LEU A 79 -13.07 -2.71 3.33
N ALA A 80 -12.31 -3.79 3.14
CA ALA A 80 -12.01 -4.74 4.20
C ALA A 80 -10.81 -4.29 5.03
N GLU A 81 -9.82 -3.65 4.38
CA GLU A 81 -8.58 -3.29 5.03
C GLU A 81 -7.92 -2.09 4.33
N VAL A 82 -7.21 -1.28 5.11
CA VAL A 82 -6.37 -0.18 4.63
C VAL A 82 -5.03 -0.27 5.36
N ARG A 83 -3.94 -0.26 4.60
CA ARG A 83 -2.57 -0.29 5.14
C ARG A 83 -1.76 0.85 4.54
N GLU A 84 -1.20 1.68 5.42
CA GLU A 84 -0.11 2.58 5.05
C GLU A 84 1.20 1.78 5.07
N LEU A 85 1.95 1.85 3.98
CA LEU A 85 3.20 1.13 3.79
C LEU A 85 4.38 2.09 3.98
N ALA A 86 5.53 1.56 4.42
CA ALA A 86 6.72 2.36 4.73
C ALA A 86 7.26 3.21 3.54
N CYS A 87 6.89 2.87 2.30
CA CYS A 87 7.30 3.58 1.08
C CYS A 87 6.31 4.67 0.62
N GLU A 88 5.59 5.29 1.56
CA GLU A 88 4.55 6.30 1.27
C GLU A 88 3.44 5.80 0.34
N ARG A 89 3.19 4.49 0.36
CA ARG A 89 2.12 3.85 -0.43
C ARG A 89 0.98 3.42 0.47
N VAL A 90 -0.19 3.30 -0.14
CA VAL A 90 -1.41 2.91 0.55
C VAL A 90 -2.00 1.71 -0.15
N ALA A 91 -2.11 0.60 0.57
CA ALA A 91 -2.77 -0.60 0.08
C ALA A 91 -4.19 -0.66 0.65
N VAL A 92 -5.18 -0.85 -0.21
CA VAL A 92 -6.58 -1.04 0.18
C VAL A 92 -7.06 -2.39 -0.29
N LYS A 93 -7.58 -3.20 0.65
CA LYS A 93 -8.26 -4.45 0.36
C LYS A 93 -9.75 -4.21 0.17
N ILE A 94 -10.27 -4.73 -0.93
CA ILE A 94 -11.67 -4.62 -1.32
C ILE A 94 -12.21 -6.04 -1.53
N ASP A 95 -13.19 -6.41 -0.73
CA ASP A 95 -13.96 -7.63 -0.98
C ASP A 95 -15.12 -7.27 -1.93
N ARG A 96 -15.29 -8.04 -3.00
CA ARG A 96 -16.42 -7.89 -3.93
C ARG A 96 -17.43 -8.99 -3.68
N PHE A 97 -18.70 -8.67 -3.84
CA PHE A 97 -19.82 -9.59 -3.64
C PHE A 97 -20.60 -9.71 -4.95
N ALA A 98 -21.12 -10.91 -5.21
CA ALA A 98 -22.15 -11.09 -6.23
C ALA A 98 -23.50 -10.57 -5.70
N ASP A 99 -24.45 -10.31 -6.59
CA ASP A 99 -25.79 -9.88 -6.19
C ASP A 99 -26.45 -10.89 -5.24
N GLY A 100 -26.90 -10.41 -4.08
CA GLY A 100 -27.50 -11.24 -3.04
C GLY A 100 -26.55 -12.23 -2.35
N GLY A 101 -25.23 -12.11 -2.59
CA GLY A 101 -24.24 -13.00 -2.01
C GLY A 101 -23.68 -12.49 -0.68
N ASP A 102 -23.71 -13.34 0.35
CA ASP A 102 -23.12 -13.04 1.67
C ASP A 102 -21.61 -13.31 1.74
N ARG A 103 -21.04 -13.95 0.71
CA ARG A 103 -19.63 -14.31 0.62
C ARG A 103 -18.93 -13.54 -0.49
N PRO A 104 -17.67 -13.12 -0.29
CA PRO A 104 -16.91 -12.47 -1.35
C PRO A 104 -16.76 -13.37 -2.59
N SER A 105 -17.10 -12.84 -3.76
CA SER A 105 -16.88 -13.44 -5.06
C SER A 105 -15.49 -13.15 -5.63
N SER A 106 -14.81 -12.13 -5.12
CA SER A 106 -13.38 -11.90 -5.33
C SER A 106 -12.80 -10.96 -4.29
N GLU A 107 -11.48 -10.99 -4.16
CA GLU A 107 -10.70 -10.05 -3.36
C GLU A 107 -9.84 -9.20 -4.30
N ILE A 108 -9.75 -7.90 -4.03
CA ILE A 108 -8.91 -6.97 -4.78
C ILE A 108 -8.03 -6.20 -3.81
N TRP A 109 -6.72 -6.26 -4.01
CA TRP A 109 -5.76 -5.33 -3.43
C TRP A 109 -5.46 -4.22 -4.42
N GLN A 110 -5.62 -2.96 -4.00
CA GLN A 110 -5.28 -1.78 -4.79
C GLN A 110 -4.16 -1.03 -4.08
N LEU A 111 -3.11 -0.70 -4.82
CA LEU A 111 -1.93 0.02 -4.33
C LEU A 111 -1.93 1.44 -4.90
N TYR A 112 -1.86 2.41 -4.02
CA TYR A 112 -1.85 3.83 -4.35
C TYR A 112 -0.55 4.50 -3.94
N ASP A 113 -0.15 5.51 -4.72
CA ASP A 113 0.81 6.51 -4.27
C ASP A 113 0.18 7.42 -3.19
N ARG A 114 1.01 8.28 -2.58
CA ARG A 114 0.61 9.24 -1.56
C ARG A 114 -0.46 10.24 -2.01
N GLU A 115 -0.56 10.49 -3.31
CA GLU A 115 -1.51 11.43 -3.91
C GLU A 115 -2.86 10.76 -4.26
N GLY A 116 -2.95 9.43 -4.20
CA GLY A 116 -4.13 8.64 -4.53
C GLY A 116 -4.16 8.12 -5.99
N ARG A 117 -3.04 8.18 -6.72
CA ARG A 117 -2.93 7.54 -8.04
C ARG A 117 -2.77 6.04 -7.87
N LEU A 118 -3.53 5.27 -8.63
CA LEU A 118 -3.46 3.81 -8.61
C LEU A 118 -2.19 3.36 -9.33
N GLU A 119 -1.28 2.72 -8.61
CA GLU A 119 -0.03 2.19 -9.17
C GLU A 119 -0.19 0.74 -9.66
N ALA A 120 -0.89 -0.08 -8.88
CA ALA A 120 -1.15 -1.47 -9.20
C ALA A 120 -2.44 -1.97 -8.57
N ALA A 121 -3.00 -3.04 -9.14
CA ALA A 121 -4.09 -3.78 -8.55
C ALA A 121 -3.87 -5.28 -8.72
N MET A 122 -4.20 -6.07 -7.71
CA MET A 122 -4.21 -7.52 -7.76
C MET A 122 -5.61 -8.01 -7.41
N GLN A 123 -6.25 -8.76 -8.30
CA GLN A 123 -7.53 -9.40 -8.05
C GLN A 123 -7.32 -10.90 -7.94
N SER A 124 -7.79 -11.52 -6.87
CA SER A 124 -7.76 -12.97 -6.65
C SER A 124 -9.16 -13.58 -6.67
N SER A 125 -9.22 -14.85 -7.08
CA SER A 125 -10.40 -15.69 -6.92
C SER A 125 -10.64 -16.01 -5.43
N PRO A 126 -11.89 -16.36 -5.03
CA PRO A 126 -12.20 -16.69 -3.64
C PRO A 126 -11.40 -17.88 -3.08
N ASP A 127 -11.02 -18.82 -3.95
CA ASP A 127 -10.21 -19.99 -3.60
C ASP A 127 -8.70 -19.68 -3.56
N GLY A 128 -8.29 -18.45 -3.92
CA GLY A 128 -6.90 -18.00 -3.95
C GLY A 128 -6.02 -18.73 -4.96
N ARG A 129 -6.58 -19.54 -5.85
CA ARG A 129 -5.81 -20.32 -6.84
C ARG A 129 -5.35 -19.47 -8.02
N PHE A 130 -6.12 -18.43 -8.32
CA PHE A 130 -5.91 -17.56 -9.46
C PHE A 130 -5.81 -16.11 -9.01
N ALA A 131 -4.87 -15.36 -9.59
CA ALA A 131 -4.87 -13.92 -9.47
C ALA A 131 -4.49 -13.25 -10.79
N LEU A 132 -5.01 -12.05 -10.99
CA LEU A 132 -4.60 -11.12 -12.05
C LEU A 132 -3.92 -9.94 -11.37
N LEU A 133 -2.65 -9.70 -11.69
CA LEU A 133 -1.92 -8.50 -11.30
C LEU A 133 -1.91 -7.53 -12.48
N THR A 134 -2.26 -6.29 -12.24
CA THR A 134 -2.13 -5.19 -13.20
C THR A 134 -1.22 -4.14 -12.61
N ASN A 135 -0.13 -3.82 -13.32
CA ASN A 135 0.79 -2.75 -12.98
C ASN A 135 0.58 -1.59 -13.95
N TYR A 136 0.01 -0.50 -13.44
CA TYR A 136 -0.30 0.68 -14.24
C TYR A 136 0.92 1.55 -14.51
N GLN A 137 1.98 1.42 -13.70
CA GLN A 137 3.24 2.12 -13.94
C GLN A 137 4.00 1.53 -15.12
N THR A 138 4.07 0.20 -15.19
CA THR A 138 4.77 -0.50 -16.30
C THR A 138 3.86 -0.81 -17.48
N ARG A 139 2.54 -0.57 -17.36
CA ARG A 139 1.54 -0.88 -18.39
C ARG A 139 1.54 -2.38 -18.73
N GLU A 140 1.61 -3.22 -17.70
CA GLU A 140 1.65 -4.68 -17.84
C GLU A 140 0.57 -5.34 -16.98
N ALA A 141 0.08 -6.47 -17.46
CA ALA A 141 -0.76 -7.38 -16.70
C ALA A 141 -0.15 -8.77 -16.69
N CYS A 142 -0.33 -9.48 -15.58
CA CYS A 142 0.20 -10.82 -15.36
C CYS A 142 -0.90 -11.73 -14.80
N ARG A 143 -1.02 -12.93 -15.38
CA ARG A 143 -1.79 -14.02 -14.81
C ARG A 143 -0.91 -14.78 -13.83
N LEU A 144 -1.40 -14.89 -12.61
CA LEU A 144 -0.73 -15.57 -11.51
C LEU A 144 -1.52 -16.82 -11.11
N VAL A 145 -0.81 -17.92 -10.85
CA VAL A 145 -1.39 -19.13 -10.26
C VAL A 145 -0.63 -19.52 -9.01
N ARG A 146 -1.29 -20.26 -8.14
CA ARG A 146 -0.67 -20.77 -6.92
C ARG A 146 0.04 -22.09 -7.18
N ASN A 147 1.34 -22.15 -6.90
CA ASN A 147 2.16 -23.33 -7.10
C ASN A 147 2.01 -24.34 -5.93
N GLN A 148 2.71 -25.48 -6.02
CA GLN A 148 2.68 -26.53 -4.98
C GLN A 148 3.21 -26.06 -3.61
N ARG A 149 3.98 -24.97 -3.56
CA ARG A 149 4.49 -24.35 -2.34
C ARG A 149 3.55 -23.29 -1.77
N ASN A 150 2.35 -23.15 -2.34
CA ASN A 150 1.36 -22.15 -1.97
C ASN A 150 1.80 -20.70 -2.26
N GLU A 151 2.78 -20.51 -3.16
CA GLU A 151 3.28 -19.21 -3.61
C GLU A 151 2.61 -18.83 -4.94
N LEU A 152 2.47 -17.52 -5.20
CA LEU A 152 1.97 -17.04 -6.49
C LEU A 152 3.13 -16.95 -7.50
N GLU A 153 2.95 -17.61 -8.64
CA GLU A 153 3.90 -17.55 -9.76
C GLU A 153 3.24 -16.96 -11.01
N THR A 154 4.03 -16.24 -11.81
CA THR A 154 3.55 -15.69 -13.09
C THR A 154 3.58 -16.77 -14.16
N VAL A 155 2.42 -17.04 -14.76
CA VAL A 155 2.30 -17.99 -15.89
C VAL A 155 2.10 -17.31 -17.23
N GLU A 156 1.68 -16.04 -17.23
CA GLU A 156 1.45 -15.28 -18.45
C GLU A 156 1.63 -13.79 -18.18
N ARG A 157 2.15 -13.04 -19.16
CA ARG A 157 2.33 -11.59 -19.09
C ARG A 157 2.02 -10.95 -20.44
N TRP A 158 1.33 -9.82 -20.41
CA TRP A 158 1.04 -9.01 -21.60
C TRP A 158 1.04 -7.51 -21.27
N ARG A 159 1.13 -6.68 -22.31
CA ARG A 159 1.04 -5.22 -22.19
C ARG A 159 -0.42 -4.74 -22.29
N ILE A 160 -0.71 -3.60 -21.67
CA ILE A 160 -2.03 -2.94 -21.67
C ILE A 160 -1.97 -1.45 -22.03
#